data_AF-A0A538HWK6-F1
#
_entry.id   AF-A0A538HWK6-F1
#
_cell.length_a   1.000
_cell.length_b   1.000
_cell.length_c   1.000
_cell.angle_alpha   90.00
_cell.angle_beta   90.00
_cell.angle_gamma   90.00
#
_symmetry.space_group_name_H-M   'P 1'
#
loop_
_entity.id
_entity.type
_entity.pdbx_description
1 polymer ?
#
loop_
_entity_poly.entity_id
_entity_poly.type
_entity_poly.pdbx_seq_one_letter_code
_entity_poly.pdbx_strand_id
1 'polypeptide(L)'
;MHRPREWESVALVDAPEPAGSSTIFVVLPDGSHIDEGDVDRTGVASIVQLIDHEPPYRAEAVRRDGSTWAVGIRAILVVELPSSVLGDELELVWDGHERTTLVGGTPRLASVSELEVLAATRFDTWVVRAQRLRDEYWEVEIGPL
;
A
#
# COMPACT_ATOMS: atom_id res chain seq x y z
N MET A 1 12.57 -11.87 6.24
CA MET A 1 12.17 -11.46 7.61
C MET A 1 10.68 -11.14 7.55
N HIS A 2 9.86 -11.84 8.35
CA HIS A 2 8.41 -11.65 8.36
C HIS A 2 8.09 -10.58 9.41
N ARG A 3 7.77 -9.36 8.97
CA ARG A 3 7.30 -8.29 9.87
C ARG A 3 5.94 -8.73 10.42
N PRO A 4 5.70 -8.74 11.74
CA PRO A 4 4.35 -8.96 12.26
C PRO A 4 3.46 -7.85 11.71
N ARG A 5 2.40 -8.21 10.99
CA ARG A 5 1.45 -7.27 10.37
C ARG A 5 0.49 -6.82 11.47
N GLU A 6 0.68 -5.61 11.99
CA GLU A 6 -0.31 -5.00 12.90
C GLU A 6 -1.50 -4.58 12.04
N TRP A 7 -2.49 -5.47 11.92
CA TRP A 7 -3.79 -5.12 11.37
C TRP A 7 -4.45 -4.13 12.31
N GLU A 8 -4.90 -3.01 11.78
CA GLU A 8 -5.63 -1.99 12.54
C GLU A 8 -7.09 -2.40 12.73
N SER A 9 -7.63 -3.18 11.79
CA SER A 9 -8.97 -3.75 11.87
C SER A 9 -9.00 -5.16 11.28
N VAL A 10 -9.93 -5.98 11.78
CA VAL A 10 -10.21 -7.31 11.23
C VAL A 10 -11.72 -7.46 11.06
N ALA A 11 -12.15 -7.83 9.86
CA ALA A 11 -13.54 -8.08 9.53
C ALA A 11 -13.77 -9.55 9.14
N LEU A 12 -14.96 -10.07 9.41
CA LEU A 12 -15.45 -11.32 8.84
C LEU A 12 -16.52 -10.99 7.81
N VAL A 13 -16.34 -11.46 6.58
CA VAL A 13 -17.28 -11.23 5.49
C VAL A 13 -17.70 -12.55 4.87
N ASP A 14 -18.96 -12.63 4.44
CA ASP A 14 -19.49 -13.79 3.72
C ASP A 14 -19.46 -13.50 2.21
N ALA A 15 -18.53 -14.14 1.51
CA ALA A 15 -18.29 -13.95 0.08
C ALA A 15 -18.07 -15.33 -0.59
N PRO A 16 -19.12 -15.95 -1.13
CA PRO A 16 -19.01 -17.26 -1.80
C PRO A 16 -18.28 -17.20 -3.14
N GLU A 17 -18.27 -16.04 -3.80
CA GLU A 17 -17.84 -15.86 -5.20
C GLU A 17 -16.33 -16.02 -5.47
N PRO A 18 -15.39 -15.40 -4.70
CA PRO A 18 -13.97 -15.46 -5.04
C PRO A 18 -13.42 -16.88 -5.04
N ALA A 19 -12.79 -17.32 -6.13
CA ALA A 19 -12.07 -18.59 -6.13
C ALA A 19 -10.83 -18.51 -5.21
N GLY A 20 -10.39 -19.66 -4.66
CA GLY A 20 -9.18 -19.73 -3.85
C GLY A 20 -9.38 -19.50 -2.35
N SER A 21 -8.26 -19.38 -1.63
CA SER A 21 -8.21 -19.38 -0.16
C SER A 21 -7.56 -18.14 0.46
N SER A 22 -6.94 -17.28 -0.33
CA SER A 22 -6.32 -16.04 0.14
C SER A 22 -6.19 -15.03 -0.99
N THR A 23 -6.38 -13.75 -0.71
CA THR A 23 -6.10 -12.65 -1.64
C THR A 23 -5.55 -11.44 -0.89
N ILE A 24 -4.76 -10.61 -1.58
CA ILE A 24 -4.28 -9.32 -1.10
C ILE A 24 -4.75 -8.28 -2.10
N PHE A 25 -5.29 -7.19 -1.60
CA PHE A 25 -5.74 -6.08 -2.43
C PHE A 25 -5.54 -4.74 -1.72
N VAL A 26 -5.52 -3.69 -2.53
CA VAL A 26 -5.45 -2.31 -2.07
C VAL A 26 -6.66 -1.56 -2.61
N VAL A 27 -7.34 -0.80 -1.76
CA VAL A 27 -8.41 0.11 -2.16
C VAL A 27 -7.83 1.53 -2.19
N LEU A 28 -7.93 2.17 -3.35
CA LEU A 28 -7.40 3.50 -3.64
C LEU A 28 -8.32 4.61 -3.10
N PRO A 29 -7.86 5.87 -3.02
CA PRO A 29 -8.67 6.98 -2.52
C PRO A 29 -9.98 7.22 -3.28
N ASP A 30 -10.05 6.81 -4.55
CA ASP A 30 -11.26 6.90 -5.38
C ASP A 30 -12.25 5.73 -5.18
N GLY A 31 -11.91 4.77 -4.32
CA GLY A 31 -12.68 3.56 -4.05
C GLY A 31 -12.48 2.42 -5.06
N SER A 32 -11.65 2.62 -6.10
CA SER A 32 -11.22 1.53 -6.97
C SER A 32 -10.25 0.61 -6.23
N HIS A 33 -10.04 -0.62 -6.73
CA HIS A 33 -9.12 -1.57 -6.09
C HIS A 33 -8.09 -2.17 -7.06
N ILE A 34 -6.96 -2.57 -6.47
CA ILE A 34 -5.86 -3.26 -7.12
C ILE A 34 -5.69 -4.61 -6.43
N ASP A 35 -5.79 -5.69 -7.21
CA ASP A 35 -5.52 -7.05 -6.77
C ASP A 35 -4.02 -7.35 -6.90
N GLU A 36 -3.41 -7.83 -5.83
CA GLU A 36 -1.99 -8.21 -5.78
C GLU A 36 -1.79 -9.74 -5.69
N GLY A 37 -2.87 -10.53 -5.71
CA GLY A 37 -2.85 -12.00 -5.63
C GLY A 37 -3.34 -12.70 -6.90
N ASP A 38 -3.29 -14.04 -6.87
CA ASP A 38 -3.74 -14.93 -7.96
C ASP A 38 -5.26 -15.18 -8.01
N VAL A 39 -6.04 -14.53 -7.14
CA VAL A 39 -7.51 -14.67 -7.12
C VAL A 39 -8.14 -13.84 -8.24
N ASP A 40 -9.15 -14.40 -8.92
CA ASP A 40 -9.90 -13.72 -9.97
C ASP A 40 -10.48 -12.37 -9.49
N ARG A 41 -10.19 -11.29 -10.25
CA ARG A 41 -10.59 -9.91 -9.91
C ARG A 41 -12.07 -9.74 -9.56
N THR A 42 -12.95 -10.43 -10.28
CA THR A 42 -14.41 -10.36 -10.05
C THR A 42 -14.79 -10.82 -8.64
N GLY A 43 -14.06 -11.79 -8.08
CA GLY A 43 -14.30 -12.29 -6.74
C GLY A 43 -13.85 -11.34 -5.64
N VAL A 44 -12.75 -10.61 -5.86
CA VAL A 44 -12.21 -9.66 -4.87
C VAL A 44 -13.15 -8.46 -4.70
N ALA A 45 -13.76 -7.99 -5.80
CA ALA A 45 -14.73 -6.90 -5.75
C ALA A 45 -15.88 -7.15 -4.76
N SER A 46 -16.37 -8.40 -4.65
CA SER A 46 -17.42 -8.76 -3.69
C SER A 46 -16.96 -8.69 -2.24
N ILE A 47 -15.70 -9.03 -1.96
CA ILE A 47 -15.11 -8.85 -0.62
C ILE A 47 -15.01 -7.35 -0.28
N VAL A 48 -14.51 -6.53 -1.22
CA VAL A 48 -14.35 -5.08 -1.05
C VAL A 48 -15.67 -4.41 -0.69
N GLN A 49 -16.78 -4.76 -1.36
CA GLN A 49 -18.10 -4.18 -1.11
C GLN A 49 -18.67 -4.50 0.28
N LEU A 50 -18.18 -5.55 0.95
CA LEU A 50 -18.64 -5.98 2.27
C LEU A 50 -17.82 -5.37 3.41
N ILE A 51 -16.77 -4.62 3.09
CA ILE A 51 -15.88 -3.99 4.06
C ILE A 51 -16.36 -2.57 4.34
N ASP A 52 -16.71 -2.31 5.59
CA ASP A 52 -17.01 -0.96 6.09
C ASP A 52 -15.71 -0.31 6.62
N HIS A 53 -14.86 0.16 5.70
CA HIS A 53 -13.63 0.87 6.01
C HIS A 53 -13.36 1.97 4.99
N GLU A 54 -12.93 3.14 5.46
CA GLU A 54 -12.62 4.29 4.61
C GLU A 54 -11.33 4.03 3.79
N PRO A 55 -11.34 4.25 2.46
CA PRO A 55 -10.13 4.25 1.65
C PRO A 55 -9.20 5.45 1.96
N PRO A 56 -7.89 5.35 1.66
CA PRO A 56 -7.20 4.18 1.12
C PRO A 56 -6.75 3.17 2.19
N TYR A 57 -6.83 1.88 1.86
CA TYR A 57 -6.38 0.81 2.74
C TYR A 57 -5.83 -0.39 1.97
N ARG A 58 -4.95 -1.14 2.62
CA ARG A 58 -4.47 -2.44 2.19
C ARG A 58 -5.16 -3.52 3.01
N ALA A 59 -5.56 -4.60 2.35
CA ALA A 59 -6.22 -5.72 2.99
C ALA A 59 -5.64 -7.06 2.57
N GLU A 60 -5.57 -7.99 3.53
CA GLU A 60 -5.32 -9.41 3.28
C GLU A 60 -6.55 -10.20 3.72
N ALA A 61 -7.18 -10.89 2.78
CA ALA A 61 -8.32 -11.75 3.03
C ALA A 61 -7.89 -13.21 2.97
N VAL A 62 -8.27 -14.00 3.98
CA VAL A 62 -8.02 -15.44 4.06
C VAL A 62 -9.34 -16.17 4.31
N ARG A 63 -9.66 -17.14 3.45
CA ARG A 63 -10.86 -17.98 3.57
C ARG A 63 -10.72 -18.86 4.82
N ARG A 64 -11.75 -18.87 5.67
CA ARG A 64 -11.75 -19.64 6.91
C ARG A 64 -12.54 -20.93 6.81
N ASP A 65 -13.79 -20.84 6.36
CA ASP A 65 -14.68 -21.97 6.15
C ASP A 65 -15.77 -21.59 5.15
N GLY A 66 -16.17 -22.52 4.29
CA GLY A 66 -17.23 -22.28 3.30
C GLY A 66 -17.01 -20.98 2.53
N SER A 67 -17.98 -20.06 2.62
CA SER A 67 -17.99 -18.71 2.03
C SER A 67 -17.38 -17.61 2.91
N THR A 68 -16.93 -17.92 4.13
CA THR A 68 -16.47 -16.91 5.09
C THR A 68 -14.99 -16.57 4.93
N TRP A 69 -14.69 -15.28 4.90
CA TRP A 69 -13.34 -14.71 4.82
C TRP A 69 -13.03 -13.87 6.05
N ALA A 70 -11.84 -14.04 6.60
CA ALA A 70 -11.24 -13.11 7.55
C ALA A 70 -10.38 -12.11 6.79
N VAL A 71 -10.67 -10.82 6.94
CA VAL A 71 -9.99 -9.73 6.25
C VAL A 71 -9.25 -8.88 7.28
N GLY A 72 -7.93 -8.90 7.24
CA GLY A 72 -7.10 -7.95 7.98
C GLY A 72 -6.92 -6.68 7.16
N ILE A 73 -7.13 -5.51 7.77
CA ILE A 73 -7.11 -4.21 7.12
C ILE A 73 -6.09 -3.30 7.80
N ARG A 74 -5.36 -2.53 7.00
CA ARG A 74 -4.43 -1.49 7.43
C ARG A 74 -4.62 -0.25 6.55
N ALA A 75 -4.83 0.91 7.16
CA ALA A 75 -4.83 2.18 6.47
C ALA A 75 -3.43 2.44 5.88
N ILE A 76 -3.39 2.97 4.67
CA ILE A 76 -2.13 3.27 4.00
C ILE A 76 -2.13 4.73 3.55
N LEU A 77 -0.94 5.28 3.30
CA LEU A 77 -0.82 6.56 2.62
C LEU A 77 -0.59 6.27 1.14
N VAL A 78 -1.44 6.82 0.28
CA VAL A 78 -1.29 6.73 -1.17
C VAL A 78 -1.03 8.12 -1.74
N VAL A 79 -0.04 8.21 -2.62
CA VAL A 79 0.25 9.43 -3.38
C VAL A 79 0.34 9.12 -4.86
N GLU A 80 0.11 10.14 -5.67
CA GLU A 80 0.36 10.10 -7.11
C GLU A 80 1.75 10.69 -7.38
N LEU A 81 2.63 9.92 -8.03
CA LEU A 81 3.95 10.39 -8.43
C LEU A 81 4.03 10.53 -9.95
N PRO A 82 4.82 11.49 -10.46
CA PRO A 82 5.03 11.65 -11.89
C PRO A 82 5.48 10.34 -12.56
N SER A 83 4.98 10.09 -13.77
CA SER A 83 5.36 8.92 -14.59
C SER A 83 6.85 8.87 -14.96
N SER A 84 7.59 9.95 -14.72
CA SER A 84 9.05 10.02 -14.86
C SER A 84 9.81 9.26 -13.76
N VAL A 85 9.17 8.91 -12.64
CA VAL A 85 9.76 8.01 -11.64
C VAL A 85 9.76 6.60 -12.21
N LEU A 86 10.92 6.12 -12.65
CA LEU A 86 11.10 4.81 -13.31
C LEU A 86 11.53 3.73 -12.31
N GLY A 87 10.64 2.79 -11.97
CA GLY A 87 10.90 1.69 -11.02
C GLY A 87 9.70 1.42 -10.12
N ASP A 88 9.73 0.37 -9.32
CA ASP A 88 8.61 -0.04 -8.46
C ASP A 88 8.86 0.20 -6.97
N GLU A 89 10.07 0.66 -6.64
CA GLU A 89 10.51 0.99 -5.30
C GLU A 89 11.26 2.32 -5.33
N LEU A 90 10.96 3.19 -4.37
CA LEU A 90 11.58 4.49 -4.17
C LEU A 90 11.89 4.64 -2.68
N GLU A 91 13.15 4.90 -2.34
CA GLU A 91 13.56 5.27 -0.99
C GLU A 91 14.17 6.67 -1.02
N LEU A 92 13.69 7.55 -0.13
CA LEU A 92 14.28 8.86 0.09
C LEU A 92 14.72 8.95 1.54
N VAL A 93 15.94 9.42 1.76
CA VAL A 93 16.50 9.60 3.09
C VAL A 93 17.01 11.02 3.21
N TRP A 94 16.67 11.66 4.33
CA TRP A 94 17.24 12.92 4.76
C TRP A 94 17.77 12.76 6.18
N ASP A 95 19.08 12.89 6.34
CA ASP A 95 19.77 12.74 7.63
C ASP A 95 20.01 14.08 8.36
N GLY A 96 19.49 15.19 7.82
CA GLY A 96 19.74 16.54 8.31
C GLY A 96 20.86 17.29 7.60
N HIS A 97 21.65 16.61 6.77
CA HIS A 97 22.76 17.18 6.02
C HIS A 97 22.64 16.91 4.52
N GLU A 98 22.41 15.65 4.15
CA GLU A 98 22.32 15.22 2.76
C GLU A 98 21.03 14.46 2.46
N ARG A 99 20.61 14.57 1.20
CA ARG A 99 19.47 13.84 0.64
C ARG A 99 19.99 12.70 -0.21
N THR A 100 19.60 11.48 0.13
CA THR A 100 19.80 10.31 -0.72
C THR A 100 18.48 9.87 -1.34
N THR A 101 18.52 9.46 -2.61
CA THR A 101 17.35 8.91 -3.30
C THR A 101 17.76 7.66 -4.05
N LEU A 102 17.09 6.56 -3.73
CA LEU A 102 17.25 5.26 -4.37
C LEU A 102 15.98 4.93 -5.14
N VAL A 103 16.12 4.50 -6.39
CA VAL A 103 15.01 3.98 -7.18
C VAL A 103 15.38 2.57 -7.63
N GLY A 104 14.58 1.58 -7.21
CA GLY A 104 14.92 0.16 -7.35
C GLY A 104 16.30 -0.16 -6.76
N GLY A 105 16.61 0.39 -5.59
CA GLY A 105 17.90 0.24 -4.92
C GLY A 105 19.09 0.97 -5.56
N THR A 106 18.89 1.71 -6.66
CA THR A 106 19.98 2.42 -7.35
C THR A 106 19.92 3.92 -7.06
N PRO A 107 21.03 4.58 -6.67
CA PRO A 107 21.06 6.03 -6.51
C PRO A 107 20.63 6.79 -7.77
N ARG A 108 19.69 7.73 -7.62
CA ARG A 108 19.18 8.55 -8.73
C ARG A 108 18.98 9.99 -8.26
N LEU A 109 19.24 10.93 -9.16
CA LEU A 109 18.79 12.32 -9.03
C LEU A 109 17.34 12.41 -9.52
N ALA A 110 16.41 11.80 -8.79
CA ALA A 110 14.97 12.02 -8.99
C ALA A 110 14.52 13.08 -7.99
N SER A 111 13.74 14.08 -8.42
CA SER A 111 13.07 15.03 -7.53
C SER A 111 11.63 14.60 -7.33
N VAL A 112 11.23 14.42 -6.08
CA VAL A 112 9.88 14.05 -5.65
C VAL A 112 9.54 14.95 -4.46
N SER A 113 9.45 16.25 -4.78
CA SER A 113 9.33 17.33 -3.81
C SER A 113 8.13 17.17 -2.90
N GLU A 114 7.05 16.58 -3.41
CA GLU A 114 5.82 16.30 -2.67
C GLU A 114 6.08 15.36 -1.49
N LEU A 115 6.87 14.30 -1.69
CA LEU A 115 7.25 13.37 -0.62
C LEU A 115 8.16 14.02 0.42
N GLU A 116 9.06 14.89 0.00
CA GLU A 116 9.99 15.60 0.87
C GLU A 116 9.25 16.57 1.79
N VAL A 117 8.33 17.37 1.24
CA VAL A 117 7.48 18.29 2.02
C VAL A 117 6.62 17.49 3.00
N LEU A 118 6.06 16.37 2.56
CA LEU A 118 5.21 15.51 3.38
C LEU A 118 5.99 14.88 4.55
N ALA A 119 7.25 14.50 4.34
CA ALA A 119 8.11 13.94 5.39
C ALA A 119 8.64 15.00 6.35
N ALA A 120 9.11 16.14 5.83
CA ALA A 120 9.64 17.25 6.62
C ALA A 120 8.60 17.91 7.53
N THR A 121 7.30 17.77 7.21
CA THR A 121 6.21 18.21 8.09
C THR A 121 6.06 17.32 9.34
N ARG A 122 6.58 16.08 9.30
CA ARG A 122 6.44 15.09 10.37
C ARG A 122 7.70 14.92 11.21
N PHE A 123 8.88 14.98 10.61
CA PHE A 123 10.15 14.72 11.28
C PHE A 123 11.27 15.64 10.76
N ASP A 124 12.24 15.98 11.61
CA ASP A 124 13.44 16.74 11.22
C ASP A 124 14.40 15.92 10.35
N THR A 125 14.55 14.63 10.66
CA THR A 125 15.25 13.61 9.87
C THR A 125 14.27 12.49 9.54
N TRP A 126 14.32 11.97 8.31
CA TRP A 126 13.28 11.08 7.84
C TRP A 126 13.77 10.09 6.79
N VAL A 127 13.04 8.99 6.72
CA VAL A 127 13.06 8.04 5.62
C VAL A 127 11.65 7.91 5.05
N VAL A 128 11.55 8.03 3.73
CA VAL A 128 10.35 7.72 2.96
C VAL A 128 10.63 6.46 2.17
N ARG A 129 9.75 5.47 2.30
CA ARG A 129 9.72 4.28 1.45
C ARG A 129 8.42 4.31 0.67
N ALA A 130 8.52 4.21 -0.65
CA ALA A 130 7.36 4.16 -1.51
C ALA A 130 7.45 2.91 -2.41
N GLN A 131 6.32 2.22 -2.54
CA GLN A 131 6.15 1.06 -3.40
C GLN A 131 5.06 1.35 -4.43
N ARG A 132 5.33 1.07 -5.70
CA ARG A 132 4.35 1.28 -6.77
C ARG A 132 3.19 0.31 -6.61
N LEU A 133 1.97 0.82 -6.66
CA LEU A 133 0.74 0.04 -6.66
C LEU A 133 0.29 -0.24 -8.09
N ARG A 134 0.01 0.82 -8.85
CA ARG A 134 -0.37 0.77 -10.27
C ARG A 134 -0.17 2.15 -10.88
N ASP A 135 0.35 2.20 -12.10
CA ASP A 135 0.52 3.44 -12.87
C ASP A 135 1.22 4.52 -12.03
N GLU A 136 0.57 5.66 -11.77
CA GLU A 136 1.09 6.75 -10.95
C GLU A 136 0.84 6.61 -9.45
N TYR A 137 0.11 5.59 -8.98
CA TYR A 137 -0.21 5.39 -7.57
C TYR A 137 0.90 4.63 -6.83
N TRP A 138 1.30 5.19 -5.69
CA TRP A 138 2.32 4.62 -4.80
C TRP A 138 1.80 4.54 -3.36
N GLU A 139 2.03 3.42 -2.69
CA GLU A 139 1.91 3.30 -1.24
C GLU A 139 3.18 3.88 -0.61
N VAL A 140 3.02 4.72 0.43
CA VAL A 140 4.11 5.46 1.06
C VAL A 140 4.14 5.17 2.56
N GLU A 141 5.31 4.81 3.08
CA GLU A 141 5.61 4.76 4.50
C GLU A 141 6.64 5.87 4.83
N ILE A 142 6.34 6.68 5.85
CA ILE A 142 7.23 7.74 6.33
C ILE A 142 7.58 7.43 7.77
N GLY A 143 8.87 7.40 8.09
CA GLY A 143 9.36 7.20 9.44
C GLY A 143 10.52 8.13 9.78
N PRO A 144 10.81 8.29 11.08
CA PRO A 144 12.04 8.93 11.51
C PRO A 144 13.25 8.06 11.13
N LEU A 145 14.41 8.71 10.96
CA LEU A 145 15.70 8.02 10.78
C LEU A 145 16.31 7.61 12.12
#